data_AF-A0A7X6LPV6-F1
#
_entry.id   AF-A0A7X6LPV6-F1
#
_cell.length_a   1.000
_cell.length_b   1.000
_cell.length_c   1.000
_cell.angle_alpha   90.00
_cell.angle_beta   90.00
_cell.angle_gamma   90.00
#
_symmetry.space_group_name_H-M   'P 1'
#
loop_
_entity.id
_entity.type
_entity.pdbx_description
1 polymer ?
#
loop_
_entity_poly.entity_id
_entity_poly.type
_entity_poly.pdbx_seq_one_letter_code
_entity_poly.pdbx_strand_id
1 'polypeptide(L)'
;MTSPSQTAFPPVSQDRIASTLTAMELKFYREGNGEVRTAFPGLVVFFEVENQGFKATSRWMAVLDQPADVETLRELANSLNRSLPLVRVHPVQREDGTAIAIMEAPFFSGDGFADQQLHEMCEYFFSAIHHVAGKLREAFPGREESFTDTVKEA
;
A
#
# COMPACT_ATOMS: atom_id res chain seq x y z
N MET A 1 15.77 23.68 -38.27
CA MET A 1 15.03 23.91 -37.03
C MET A 1 14.87 22.55 -36.35
N THR A 2 15.70 22.26 -35.36
CA THR A 2 15.55 21.07 -34.52
C THR A 2 14.39 21.31 -33.58
N SER A 3 13.34 20.50 -33.68
CA SER A 3 12.26 20.46 -32.69
C SER A 3 12.87 20.31 -31.29
N PRO A 4 12.33 20.99 -30.26
CA PRO A 4 12.80 20.78 -28.90
C PRO A 4 12.64 19.29 -28.57
N SER A 5 13.72 18.67 -28.08
CA SER A 5 13.71 17.30 -27.57
C SER A 5 12.55 17.16 -26.59
N GLN A 6 11.66 16.19 -26.83
CA GLN A 6 10.65 15.77 -25.88
C GLN A 6 11.31 15.64 -24.50
N THR A 7 10.88 16.45 -23.54
CA THR A 7 11.30 16.30 -22.15
C THR A 7 10.85 14.93 -21.68
N ALA A 8 11.75 13.96 -21.64
CA ALA A 8 11.43 12.62 -21.13
C ALA A 8 10.98 12.76 -19.68
N PHE A 9 9.83 12.18 -19.34
CA PHE A 9 9.38 12.21 -17.96
C PHE A 9 10.33 11.35 -17.10
N PRO A 10 10.67 11.79 -15.88
CA PRO A 10 11.54 11.01 -15.03
C PRO A 10 10.85 9.69 -14.62
N PRO A 11 11.62 8.59 -14.48
CA PRO A 11 11.12 7.37 -13.85
C PRO A 11 10.78 7.63 -12.38
N VAL A 12 9.99 6.74 -11.78
CA VAL A 12 9.73 6.81 -10.34
C VAL A 12 10.97 6.42 -9.54
N SER A 13 11.14 7.03 -8.37
CA SER A 13 12.22 6.71 -7.43
C SER A 13 11.71 6.85 -6.00
N GLN A 14 12.43 6.27 -5.05
CA GLN A 14 12.14 6.42 -3.62
C GLN A 14 12.12 7.90 -3.20
N ASP A 15 12.97 8.74 -3.80
CA ASP A 15 13.00 10.19 -3.48
C ASP A 15 11.79 10.95 -4.02
N ARG A 16 11.30 10.58 -5.20
CA ARG A 16 10.05 11.15 -5.74
C ARG A 16 8.85 10.73 -4.91
N ILE A 17 8.81 9.49 -4.44
CA ILE A 17 7.79 8.99 -3.53
C ILE A 17 7.86 9.76 -2.20
N ALA A 18 9.02 9.88 -1.58
CA ALA A 18 9.20 10.66 -0.34
C ALA A 18 8.74 12.12 -0.48
N SER A 19 9.09 12.76 -1.61
CA SER A 19 8.67 14.14 -1.90
C SER A 19 7.15 14.24 -2.05
N THR A 20 6.52 13.26 -2.68
CA THR A 20 5.06 13.16 -2.82
C THR A 20 4.40 12.98 -1.45
N LEU A 21 4.89 12.06 -0.61
CA LEU A 21 4.36 11.88 0.75
C LEU A 21 4.49 13.15 1.60
N THR A 22 5.60 13.89 1.43
CA THR A 22 5.79 15.20 2.09
C THR A 22 4.75 16.21 1.61
N ALA A 23 4.50 16.29 0.30
CA ALA A 23 3.48 17.19 -0.28
C ALA A 23 2.05 16.82 0.16
N MET A 24 1.81 15.54 0.46
CA MET A 24 0.55 15.04 1.04
C MET A 24 0.47 15.23 2.57
N GLU A 25 1.46 15.87 3.20
CA GLU A 25 1.58 16.04 4.65
C GLU A 25 1.60 14.72 5.45
N LEU A 26 2.08 13.64 4.81
CA LEU A 26 2.18 12.31 5.41
C LEU A 26 3.56 12.08 6.03
N LYS A 27 3.57 11.49 7.23
CA LYS A 27 4.79 10.98 7.84
C LYS A 27 5.26 9.73 7.10
N PHE A 28 6.56 9.64 6.87
CA PHE A 28 7.21 8.46 6.32
C PHE A 28 8.56 8.24 6.99
N TYR A 29 9.08 7.04 6.86
CA TYR A 29 10.40 6.65 7.32
C TYR A 29 11.17 6.02 6.18
N ARG A 30 12.50 6.04 6.30
CA ARG A 30 13.40 5.36 5.39
C ARG A 30 14.07 4.22 6.11
N GLU A 31 14.05 3.06 5.48
CA GLU A 31 14.81 1.89 5.94
C GLU A 31 16.31 2.05 5.63
N GLY A 32 17.13 1.18 6.23
CA GLY A 32 18.59 1.18 6.00
C GLY A 32 19.00 0.96 4.54
N ASN A 33 18.12 0.40 3.70
CA ASN A 33 18.31 0.23 2.25
C ASN A 33 17.78 1.43 1.43
N GLY A 34 17.24 2.47 2.06
CA GLY A 34 16.69 3.66 1.41
C GLY A 34 15.22 3.57 0.99
N GLU A 35 14.55 2.43 1.19
CA GLU A 35 13.12 2.27 0.88
C GLU A 35 12.25 3.16 1.76
N VAL A 36 11.29 3.83 1.11
CA VAL A 36 10.30 4.66 1.79
C VAL A 36 9.15 3.79 2.27
N ARG A 37 8.70 4.07 3.49
CA ARG A 37 7.54 3.44 4.10
C ARG A 37 6.68 4.49 4.80
N THR A 38 5.37 4.32 4.75
CA THR A 38 4.42 5.14 5.50
C THR A 38 3.45 4.25 6.27
N ALA A 39 2.76 4.82 7.26
CA ALA A 39 1.84 4.08 8.09
C ALA A 39 0.59 4.92 8.36
N PHE A 40 -0.54 4.23 8.46
CA PHE A 40 -1.81 4.76 8.90
C PHE A 40 -2.32 3.90 10.06
N PRO A 41 -3.34 4.32 10.82
CA PRO A 41 -3.94 3.46 11.84
C PRO A 41 -4.33 2.10 11.26
N GLY A 42 -3.68 1.03 11.75
CA GLY A 42 -3.92 -0.34 11.31
C GLY A 42 -3.30 -0.74 9.97
N LEU A 43 -2.48 0.11 9.35
CA LEU A 43 -1.88 -0.13 8.04
C LEU A 43 -0.41 0.27 8.01
N VAL A 44 0.41 -0.56 7.40
CA VAL A 44 1.75 -0.16 6.94
C VAL A 44 1.76 -0.24 5.42
N VAL A 45 2.41 0.71 4.77
CA VAL A 45 2.56 0.79 3.31
C VAL A 45 4.05 0.88 2.95
N PHE A 46 4.44 0.01 2.01
CA PHE A 46 5.77 -0.12 1.45
C PHE A 46 5.72 0.23 -0.03
N PHE A 47 6.80 0.80 -0.56
CA PHE A 47 6.91 1.12 -1.98
C PHE A 47 8.04 0.35 -2.62
N GLU A 48 7.69 -0.60 -3.48
CA GLU A 48 8.62 -1.34 -4.33
C GLU A 48 8.78 -0.57 -5.64
N VAL A 49 9.97 -0.05 -5.91
CA VAL A 49 10.29 0.69 -7.15
C VAL A 49 11.03 -0.24 -8.10
N GLU A 50 10.54 -0.34 -9.33
CA GLU A 50 11.08 -1.19 -10.39
C GLU A 50 11.24 -0.39 -11.69
N ASN A 51 11.97 -0.94 -12.66
CA ASN A 51 12.18 -0.27 -13.94
C ASN A 51 10.87 0.07 -14.69
N GLN A 52 9.81 -0.69 -14.44
CA GLN A 52 8.52 -0.53 -15.11
C GLN A 52 7.53 0.37 -14.35
N GLY A 53 7.91 0.91 -13.18
CA GLY A 53 7.04 1.71 -12.33
C GLY A 53 7.23 1.42 -10.85
N PHE A 54 6.14 1.44 -10.08
CA PHE A 54 6.20 1.09 -8.66
C PHE A 54 4.96 0.34 -8.22
N LYS A 55 5.06 -0.34 -7.08
CA LYS A 55 3.95 -0.99 -6.41
C LYS A 55 3.87 -0.49 -4.97
N ALA A 56 2.71 0.03 -4.59
CA ALA A 56 2.40 0.27 -3.20
C ALA A 56 1.83 -1.02 -2.60
N THR A 57 2.54 -1.61 -1.66
CA THR A 57 2.13 -2.82 -0.94
C THR A 57 1.73 -2.40 0.46
N SER A 58 0.49 -2.68 0.87
CA SER A 58 0.02 -2.40 2.22
C SER A 58 -0.31 -3.68 2.96
N ARG A 59 0.14 -3.77 4.22
CA ARG A 59 -0.27 -4.81 5.15
C ARG A 59 -1.31 -4.26 6.10
N TRP A 60 -2.46 -4.94 6.18
CA TRP A 60 -3.41 -4.71 7.27
C TRP A 60 -2.86 -5.36 8.55
N MET A 61 -2.76 -4.56 9.61
CA MET A 61 -2.12 -4.94 10.87
C MET A 61 -3.09 -5.75 11.73
N ALA A 62 -3.40 -6.96 11.28
CA ALA A 62 -4.18 -7.94 12.01
C ALA A 62 -3.66 -9.35 11.66
N VAL A 63 -3.86 -10.29 12.57
CA VAL A 63 -3.61 -11.73 12.33
C VAL A 63 -4.90 -12.47 12.63
N LEU A 64 -5.36 -13.25 11.65
CA LEU A 64 -6.53 -14.10 11.77
C LEU A 64 -6.05 -15.51 12.10
N ASP A 65 -6.46 -16.02 13.26
CA ASP A 65 -6.01 -17.30 13.81
C ASP A 65 -7.10 -18.39 13.82
N GLN A 66 -8.35 -18.02 13.49
CA GLN A 66 -9.45 -18.96 13.40
C GLN A 66 -9.64 -19.42 11.94
N PRO A 67 -9.79 -20.73 11.67
CA PRO A 67 -10.01 -21.23 10.31
C PRO A 67 -11.22 -20.59 9.60
N ALA A 68 -12.28 -20.28 10.35
CA ALA A 68 -13.46 -19.59 9.81
C ALA A 68 -13.15 -18.14 9.36
N ASP A 69 -12.27 -17.45 10.08
CA ASP A 69 -11.85 -16.08 9.73
C ASP A 69 -10.96 -16.10 8.47
N VAL A 70 -10.09 -17.11 8.34
CA VAL A 70 -9.26 -17.30 7.13
C VAL A 70 -10.12 -17.51 5.89
N GLU A 71 -11.16 -18.34 6.00
CA GLU A 71 -12.10 -18.58 4.89
C GLU A 71 -12.90 -17.31 4.56
N THR A 72 -13.38 -16.61 5.58
CA THR A 72 -14.07 -15.32 5.42
C THR A 72 -13.18 -14.30 4.71
N LEU A 73 -11.89 -14.25 5.05
CA LEU A 73 -10.93 -13.34 4.42
C LEU A 73 -10.76 -13.66 2.93
N ARG A 74 -10.71 -14.95 2.59
CA ARG A 74 -10.60 -15.42 1.20
C ARG A 74 -11.82 -14.99 0.37
N GLU A 75 -13.03 -15.16 0.90
CA GLU A 75 -14.26 -14.75 0.22
C GLU A 75 -14.35 -13.24 0.06
N LEU A 76 -14.02 -12.50 1.12
CA LEU A 76 -14.00 -11.04 1.09
C LEU A 76 -12.99 -10.50 0.06
N ALA A 77 -11.79 -11.06 0.02
CA ALA A 77 -10.77 -10.70 -0.97
C ALA A 77 -11.27 -10.93 -2.41
N ASN A 78 -11.94 -12.04 -2.68
CA ASN A 78 -12.54 -12.32 -3.99
C ASN A 78 -13.60 -11.28 -4.38
N SER A 79 -14.43 -10.86 -3.42
CA SER A 79 -15.44 -9.83 -3.63
C SER A 79 -14.80 -8.47 -3.94
N LEU A 80 -13.82 -8.06 -3.14
CA LEU A 80 -13.10 -6.78 -3.30
C LEU A 80 -12.30 -6.74 -4.61
N ASN A 81 -11.64 -7.83 -4.98
CA ASN A 81 -10.87 -7.91 -6.22
C ASN A 81 -11.75 -7.81 -7.48
N ARG A 82 -13.04 -8.14 -7.37
CA ARG A 82 -14.00 -7.97 -8.47
C ARG A 82 -14.45 -6.52 -8.62
N SER A 83 -14.50 -5.74 -7.54
CA SER A 83 -15.02 -4.38 -7.54
C SER A 83 -13.95 -3.30 -7.69
N LEU A 84 -12.72 -3.57 -7.25
CA LEU A 84 -11.61 -2.60 -7.29
C LEU A 84 -10.80 -2.77 -8.58
N PRO A 85 -10.58 -1.71 -9.38
CA PRO A 85 -9.88 -1.85 -10.66
C PRO A 85 -8.36 -2.00 -10.49
N LEU A 86 -7.76 -1.22 -9.58
CA LEU A 86 -6.30 -1.04 -9.48
C LEU A 86 -5.68 -1.50 -8.14
N VAL A 87 -6.48 -2.04 -7.23
CA VAL A 87 -6.00 -2.60 -5.97
C VAL A 87 -6.40 -4.07 -5.90
N ARG A 88 -5.46 -4.91 -5.46
CA ARG A 88 -5.67 -6.33 -5.25
C ARG A 88 -5.47 -6.67 -3.78
N VAL A 89 -6.39 -7.44 -3.23
CA VAL A 89 -6.35 -7.97 -1.86
C VAL A 89 -5.93 -9.42 -1.93
N HIS A 90 -4.90 -9.75 -1.16
CA HIS A 90 -4.28 -11.05 -1.09
C HIS A 90 -4.44 -11.60 0.33
N PRO A 91 -5.26 -12.66 0.52
CA PRO A 91 -5.23 -13.44 1.74
C PRO A 91 -3.96 -14.28 1.73
N VAL A 92 -3.03 -14.02 2.66
CA VAL A 92 -1.80 -14.78 2.79
C VAL A 92 -1.92 -15.69 4.01
N GLN A 93 -2.09 -16.99 3.75
CA GLN A 93 -2.02 -18.01 4.79
C GLN A 93 -0.56 -18.34 5.09
N ARG A 94 -0.23 -18.40 6.37
CA ARG A 94 1.11 -18.72 6.89
C ARG A 94 1.19 -20.20 7.27
N GLU A 95 2.42 -20.68 7.44
CA GLU A 95 2.69 -22.09 7.80
C GLU A 95 2.08 -22.50 9.16
N ASP A 96 1.91 -21.54 10.08
CA ASP A 96 1.30 -21.75 11.39
C ASP A 96 -0.25 -21.80 11.37
N GLY A 97 -0.85 -21.73 10.18
CA GLY A 97 -2.30 -21.75 9.99
C GLY A 97 -2.99 -20.40 10.17
N THR A 98 -2.26 -19.35 10.55
CA THR A 98 -2.80 -17.99 10.62
C THR A 98 -2.84 -17.34 9.23
N ALA A 99 -3.62 -16.26 9.09
CA ALA A 99 -3.68 -15.48 7.85
C ALA A 99 -3.56 -13.98 8.10
N ILE A 100 -3.03 -13.28 7.08
CA ILE A 100 -3.00 -11.82 7.02
C ILE A 100 -3.57 -11.33 5.68
N ALA A 101 -3.96 -10.05 5.64
CA ALA A 101 -4.36 -9.39 4.42
C ALA A 101 -3.25 -8.46 3.91
N ILE A 102 -2.86 -8.65 2.65
CA ILE A 102 -1.97 -7.75 1.91
C ILE A 102 -2.79 -7.08 0.79
N MET A 103 -2.59 -5.79 0.59
CA MET A 103 -3.16 -5.01 -0.50
C MET A 103 -2.04 -4.57 -1.43
N GLU A 104 -2.14 -4.85 -2.71
CA GLU A 104 -1.16 -4.43 -3.71
C GLU A 104 -1.81 -3.47 -4.71
N ALA A 105 -1.14 -2.35 -4.95
CA ALA A 105 -1.56 -1.32 -5.89
C ALA A 105 -0.39 -1.00 -6.84
N PRO A 106 -0.28 -1.70 -7.98
CA PRO A 106 0.76 -1.47 -8.95
C PRO A 106 0.43 -0.27 -9.86
N PHE A 107 1.45 0.55 -10.14
CA PHE A 107 1.43 1.57 -11.17
C PHE A 107 2.54 1.31 -12.18
N PHE A 108 2.17 0.97 -13.40
CA PHE A 108 3.10 0.73 -14.49
C PHE A 108 3.26 1.98 -15.35
N SER A 109 4.49 2.47 -15.46
CA SER A 109 4.88 3.51 -16.41
C SER A 109 6.33 3.31 -16.84
N GLY A 110 6.51 2.74 -18.03
CA GLY A 110 7.83 2.49 -18.61
C GLY A 110 8.56 3.75 -19.12
N ASP A 111 7.81 4.82 -19.42
CA ASP A 111 8.35 6.07 -19.99
C ASP A 111 8.45 7.20 -18.96
N GLY A 112 8.24 6.90 -17.67
CA GLY A 112 8.16 7.89 -16.61
C GLY A 112 6.82 8.66 -16.60
N PHE A 113 6.67 9.54 -15.61
CA PHE A 113 5.43 10.31 -15.41
C PHE A 113 5.70 11.58 -14.61
N ALA A 114 4.80 12.55 -14.70
CA ALA A 114 4.88 13.80 -13.94
C ALA A 114 4.67 13.58 -12.44
N ASP A 115 5.23 14.45 -11.59
CA ASP A 115 5.02 14.38 -10.14
C ASP A 115 3.54 14.53 -9.76
N GLN A 116 2.77 15.32 -10.51
CA GLN A 116 1.33 15.43 -10.32
C GLN A 116 0.62 14.09 -10.53
N GLN A 117 1.05 13.28 -11.52
CA GLN A 117 0.48 11.95 -11.74
C GLN A 117 0.88 11.00 -10.61
N LEU A 118 2.11 11.12 -10.07
CA LEU A 118 2.52 10.35 -8.89
C LEU A 118 1.61 10.66 -7.70
N HIS A 119 1.38 11.95 -7.44
CA HIS A 119 0.53 12.44 -6.36
C HIS A 119 -0.90 11.90 -6.48
N GLU A 120 -1.54 12.08 -7.63
CA GLU A 120 -2.91 11.62 -7.89
C GLU A 120 -3.04 10.09 -7.77
N MET A 121 -2.02 9.35 -8.23
CA MET A 121 -2.00 7.89 -8.08
C MET A 121 -1.83 7.46 -6.62
N CYS A 122 -0.96 8.12 -5.85
CA CYS A 122 -0.81 7.88 -4.41
C CYS A 122 -2.11 8.18 -3.65
N GLU A 123 -2.78 9.30 -3.95
CA GLU A 123 -4.10 9.64 -3.38
C GLU A 123 -5.14 8.55 -3.66
N TYR A 124 -5.23 8.12 -4.93
CA TYR A 124 -6.14 7.04 -5.31
C TYR A 124 -5.80 5.74 -4.58
N PHE A 125 -4.52 5.35 -4.51
CA PHE A 125 -4.08 4.13 -3.82
C PHE A 125 -4.42 4.17 -2.34
N PHE A 126 -4.14 5.26 -1.64
CA PHE A 126 -4.47 5.36 -0.22
C PHE A 126 -5.98 5.35 0.00
N SER A 127 -6.77 6.02 -0.83
CA SER A 127 -8.24 5.97 -0.73
C SER A 127 -8.76 4.53 -0.88
N ALA A 128 -8.29 3.80 -1.89
CA ALA A 128 -8.69 2.42 -2.13
C ALA A 128 -8.20 1.46 -1.02
N ILE A 129 -6.97 1.62 -0.54
CA ILE A 129 -6.41 0.84 0.59
C ILE A 129 -7.23 1.08 1.86
N HIS A 130 -7.59 2.34 2.17
CA HIS A 130 -8.41 2.66 3.34
C HIS A 130 -9.84 2.12 3.19
N HIS A 131 -10.40 2.11 1.98
CA HIS A 131 -11.68 1.47 1.72
C HIS A 131 -11.62 -0.04 2.01
N VAL A 132 -10.59 -0.73 1.51
CA VAL A 132 -10.37 -2.16 1.82
C VAL A 132 -10.21 -2.38 3.32
N ALA A 133 -9.38 -1.58 3.99
CA ALA A 133 -9.18 -1.67 5.43
C ALA A 133 -10.49 -1.46 6.22
N GLY A 134 -11.36 -0.54 5.77
CA GLY A 134 -12.70 -0.37 6.32
C GLY A 134 -13.53 -1.66 6.22
N LYS A 135 -13.51 -2.32 5.06
CA LYS A 135 -14.20 -3.60 4.86
C LYS A 135 -13.61 -4.75 5.69
N LEU A 136 -12.30 -4.75 5.89
CA LEU A 136 -11.65 -5.70 6.79
C LEU A 136 -12.07 -5.47 8.25
N ARG A 137 -12.12 -4.23 8.73
CA ARG A 137 -12.59 -3.90 10.08
C ARG A 137 -14.06 -4.26 10.30
N GLU A 138 -14.91 -4.05 9.29
CA GLU A 138 -16.32 -4.46 9.33
C GLU A 138 -16.46 -5.98 9.45
N ALA A 139 -15.66 -6.75 8.70
CA ALA A 139 -15.72 -8.21 8.71
C ALA A 139 -15.05 -8.84 9.94
N PHE A 140 -14.04 -8.19 10.52
CA PHE A 140 -13.20 -8.73 11.59
C PHE A 140 -13.06 -7.72 12.75
N PRO A 141 -14.16 -7.42 13.46
CA PRO A 141 -14.16 -6.40 14.50
C PRO A 141 -13.17 -6.75 15.63
N GLY A 142 -12.36 -5.77 16.03
CA GLY A 142 -11.39 -5.90 17.13
C GLY A 142 -10.14 -6.72 16.84
N ARG A 143 -9.93 -7.18 15.59
CA ARG A 143 -8.72 -7.91 15.18
C ARG A 143 -7.55 -7.01 14.80
N GLU A 144 -7.83 -5.75 14.47
CA GLU A 144 -6.79 -4.78 14.12
C GLU A 144 -5.95 -4.42 15.35
N GLU A 145 -4.63 -4.53 15.21
CA GLU A 145 -3.67 -4.13 16.21
C GLU A 145 -3.86 -2.64 16.52
N SER A 146 -4.19 -2.34 17.78
CA SER A 146 -4.23 -0.96 18.24
C SER A 146 -2.79 -0.45 18.39
N PHE A 147 -2.41 0.54 17.60
CA PHE A 147 -1.22 1.35 17.86
C PHE A 147 -1.52 2.25 19.07
N THR A 148 -1.59 1.68 20.27
CA THR A 148 -1.31 2.47 21.46
C THR A 148 0.18 2.73 21.45
N ASP A 149 0.58 4.00 21.42
CA ASP A 149 1.96 4.47 21.62
C ASP A 149 2.49 4.02 22.99
N THR A 150 2.77 2.73 23.18
CA THR A 150 3.66 2.27 24.23
C THR A 150 5.06 2.29 23.65
N VAL A 151 5.62 3.50 23.59
CA VAL A 151 7.07 3.65 23.76
C VAL A 151 7.35 3.12 25.16
N LYS A 152 7.74 1.85 25.27
CA LYS A 152 8.49 1.41 26.45
C LYS A 152 9.85 2.08 26.34
N GLU A 153 10.02 3.17 27.06
CA GLU A 153 11.35 3.66 27.42
C GLU A 153 12.12 2.48 28.02
N ALA A 154 13.24 2.15 27.39
CA ALA A 154 14.23 1.20 27.88
C ALA A 154 15.51 1.97 28.20
#